data_AF-A0A847ZU10-F1
#
_entry.id   AF-A0A847ZU10-F1
#
_cell.length_a   1.000
_cell.length_b   1.000
_cell.length_c   1.000
_cell.angle_alpha   90.00
_cell.angle_beta   90.00
_cell.angle_gamma   90.00
#
_symmetry.space_group_name_H-M   'P 1'
#
loop_
_entity.id
_entity.type
_entity.pdbx_description
1 polymer ?
#
loop_
_entity_poly.entity_id
_entity_poly.type
_entity_poly.pdbx_seq_one_letter_code
_entity_poly.pdbx_strand_id
1 'polypeptide(L)'
;DAKAQIAADIARLKEKLAAPSGDGIQVSQDKRFKFPDGEKLTEFKGIIIDFVSVNAYYEGKYDPNNIVPPNCFALGNVKNEELVPSDNSPDLQAEHGNCKTCWANAFKSAENGSGKACKQSVKLAILTDTGELQRLGISSTGLKAFGIYVRDVMDSFGTPPYGVMTTFVFDEGSEYASVRCVDPLQLDDEQLAYAFSKRQEALDMLMVEPDVSEFEEKVVAARNKPKGRAAATAPAPKGRAATGRRAA
;
A
#
# COMPACT_ATOMS: atom_id res chain seq x y z
N ASP A 1 41.33 13.18 -1.35
CA ASP A 1 41.12 13.98 -0.12
C ASP A 1 40.03 13.29 0.70
N ALA A 2 40.37 12.82 1.90
CA ALA A 2 39.46 12.06 2.75
C ALA A 2 38.22 12.87 3.18
N LYS A 3 38.33 14.20 3.26
CA LYS A 3 37.19 15.06 3.63
C LYS A 3 36.11 15.13 2.55
N ALA A 4 36.51 15.14 1.27
CA ALA A 4 35.56 15.08 0.16
C ALA A 4 34.83 13.74 0.09
N GLN A 5 35.54 12.64 0.39
CA GLN A 5 34.94 11.30 0.44
C GLN A 5 33.94 11.17 1.60
N ILE A 6 34.30 11.65 2.80
CA ILE A 6 33.41 11.67 3.96
C ILE A 6 32.16 12.54 3.72
N ALA A 7 32.30 13.68 3.04
CA ALA A 7 31.15 14.52 2.69
C ALA A 7 30.20 13.84 1.68
N ALA A 8 30.76 13.14 0.68
CA ALA A 8 29.99 12.32 -0.25
C ALA A 8 29.31 11.14 0.46
N ASP A 9 29.99 10.51 1.43
CA ASP A 9 29.44 9.44 2.25
C ASP A 9 28.31 9.94 3.14
N ILE A 10 28.47 11.11 3.77
CA ILE A 10 27.41 11.76 4.56
C ILE A 10 26.23 12.17 3.67
N ALA A 11 26.46 12.69 2.46
CA ALA A 11 25.39 13.04 1.53
C ALA A 11 24.61 11.81 1.10
N ARG A 12 25.31 10.72 0.74
CA ARG A 12 24.73 9.43 0.39
C ARG A 12 24.01 8.77 1.58
N LEU A 13 24.54 8.88 2.79
CA LEU A 13 23.88 8.41 4.01
C LEU A 13 22.66 9.26 4.34
N LYS A 14 22.71 10.59 4.13
CA LYS A 14 21.56 11.48 4.27
C LYS A 14 20.50 11.21 3.21
N GLU A 15 20.86 10.90 1.98
CA GLU A 15 19.93 10.42 0.94
C GLU A 15 19.29 9.10 1.35
N LYS A 16 20.07 8.16 1.90
CA LYS A 16 19.59 6.88 2.44
C LYS A 16 18.76 7.02 3.73
N LEU A 17 18.95 8.10 4.49
CA LEU A 17 18.19 8.42 5.71
C LEU A 17 16.96 9.30 5.42
N ALA A 18 16.97 10.08 4.34
CA ALA A 18 15.87 10.95 3.90
C ALA A 18 14.90 10.23 2.95
N ALA A 19 15.37 9.21 2.23
CA ALA A 19 14.49 8.14 1.81
C ALA A 19 14.03 7.46 3.11
N PRO A 20 12.74 7.50 3.48
CA PRO A 20 12.28 6.69 4.59
C PRO A 20 12.77 5.27 4.35
N SER A 21 13.09 4.51 5.40
CA SER A 21 13.53 3.13 5.32
C SER A 21 12.48 2.24 4.62
N GLY A 22 12.37 2.37 3.29
CA GLY A 22 11.09 2.55 2.60
C GLY A 22 11.01 1.89 1.23
N ASP A 23 12.11 1.69 0.52
CA ASP A 23 12.06 1.03 -0.78
C ASP A 23 12.14 -0.49 -0.62
N GLY A 24 10.99 -1.10 -0.38
CA GLY A 24 10.77 -2.50 -0.74
C GLY A 24 10.42 -2.61 -2.23
N ILE A 25 10.07 -3.81 -2.68
CA ILE A 25 9.61 -4.06 -4.05
C ILE A 25 8.30 -3.30 -4.27
N GLN A 26 8.31 -2.37 -5.23
CA GLN A 26 7.15 -1.57 -5.60
C GLN A 26 6.35 -2.27 -6.70
N VAL A 27 5.02 -2.24 -6.57
CA VAL A 27 4.10 -2.66 -7.63
C VAL A 27 3.69 -1.45 -8.44
N SER A 28 4.12 -1.38 -9.69
CA SER A 28 3.77 -0.29 -10.60
C SER A 28 2.48 -0.58 -11.37
N GLN A 29 1.84 0.48 -11.88
CA GLN A 29 0.58 0.37 -12.62
C GLN A 29 0.71 -0.38 -13.96
N ASP A 30 1.90 -0.38 -14.57
CA ASP A 30 2.25 -1.13 -15.78
C ASP A 30 2.55 -2.62 -15.49
N LYS A 31 2.10 -3.15 -14.35
CA LYS A 31 2.28 -4.55 -13.92
C LYS A 31 3.77 -4.96 -13.92
N ARG A 32 4.59 -4.17 -13.24
CA ARG A 32 5.99 -4.50 -12.95
C ARG A 32 6.26 -4.49 -11.44
N PHE A 33 7.12 -5.40 -11.03
CA PHE A 33 7.81 -5.36 -9.76
C PHE A 33 9.06 -4.51 -9.95
N LYS A 34 9.07 -3.31 -9.37
CA LYS A 34 10.22 -2.41 -9.38
C LYS A 34 11.01 -2.62 -8.09
N PHE A 35 12.21 -3.16 -8.22
CA PHE A 35 13.14 -3.39 -7.12
C PHE A 35 13.85 -2.09 -6.69
N PRO A 36 14.45 -2.07 -5.48
CA PRO A 36 15.12 -0.88 -4.96
C PRO A 36 16.33 -0.43 -5.79
N ASP A 37 16.99 -1.37 -6.47
CA ASP A 37 18.08 -1.11 -7.42
C ASP A 37 17.59 -0.52 -8.77
N GLY A 38 16.27 -0.41 -8.95
CA GLY A 38 15.63 0.08 -10.16
C GLY A 38 15.27 -0.99 -11.18
N GLU A 39 15.63 -2.26 -10.94
CA GLU A 39 15.24 -3.38 -11.81
C GLU A 39 13.72 -3.50 -11.89
N LYS A 40 13.20 -3.85 -13.08
CA LYS A 40 11.77 -4.00 -13.32
C LYS A 40 11.43 -5.36 -13.91
N LEU A 41 10.83 -6.21 -13.12
CA LEU A 41 10.44 -7.56 -13.51
C LEU A 41 8.93 -7.70 -13.68
N THR A 42 8.47 -8.59 -14.54
CA THR A 42 7.05 -9.00 -14.61
C THR A 42 6.73 -10.14 -13.65
N GLU A 43 7.74 -10.90 -13.28
CA GLU A 43 7.69 -12.01 -12.34
C GLU A 43 9.02 -12.14 -11.60
N PHE A 44 8.98 -12.65 -10.37
CA PHE A 44 10.21 -12.98 -9.63
C PHE A 44 9.94 -14.06 -8.60
N LYS A 45 11.01 -14.65 -8.04
CA LYS A 45 10.92 -15.67 -6.99
C LYS A 45 11.44 -15.13 -5.67
N GLY A 46 10.83 -15.55 -4.57
CA GLY A 46 11.30 -15.23 -3.22
C GLY A 46 10.59 -16.06 -2.17
N ILE A 47 11.12 -16.04 -0.94
CA ILE A 47 10.54 -16.77 0.19
C ILE A 47 9.75 -15.79 1.05
N ILE A 48 8.49 -16.08 1.35
CA ILE A 48 7.67 -15.25 2.24
C ILE A 48 8.03 -15.60 3.68
N ILE A 49 8.85 -14.76 4.31
CA ILE A 49 9.33 -15.00 5.68
C ILE A 49 8.24 -14.74 6.72
N ASP A 50 7.52 -13.63 6.57
CA ASP A 50 6.37 -13.28 7.40
C ASP A 50 5.46 -12.27 6.67
N PHE A 51 4.28 -12.03 7.21
CA PHE A 51 3.34 -11.03 6.71
C PHE A 51 2.44 -10.43 7.80
N VAL A 52 2.11 -9.15 7.65
CA VAL A 52 1.17 -8.43 8.53
C VAL A 52 0.00 -7.85 7.74
N SER A 53 -1.19 -7.86 8.35
CA SER A 53 -2.33 -7.11 7.82
C SER A 53 -2.13 -5.62 8.10
N VAL A 54 -2.56 -4.79 7.15
CA VAL A 54 -2.53 -3.33 7.27
C VAL A 54 -3.86 -2.74 6.85
N ASN A 55 -4.37 -1.84 7.67
CA ASN A 55 -5.47 -0.95 7.33
C ASN A 55 -4.93 0.49 7.33
N ALA A 56 -5.26 1.27 6.30
CA ALA A 56 -4.88 2.67 6.22
C ALA A 56 -6.01 3.49 5.60
N TYR A 57 -6.46 4.51 6.31
CA TYR A 57 -7.43 5.49 5.82
C TYR A 57 -6.69 6.74 5.36
N TYR A 58 -7.06 7.22 4.18
CA TYR A 58 -6.59 8.46 3.59
C TYR A 58 -7.82 9.28 3.22
N GLU A 59 -7.82 10.56 3.56
CA GLU A 59 -8.84 11.46 3.07
C GLU A 59 -8.54 11.91 1.63
N GLY A 60 -9.60 12.13 0.85
CA GLY A 60 -9.50 12.56 -0.53
C GLY A 60 -9.06 11.47 -1.50
N LYS A 61 -8.74 11.89 -2.72
CA LYS A 61 -8.34 10.99 -3.82
C LYS A 61 -6.82 10.87 -3.86
N TYR A 62 -6.35 9.68 -4.21
CA TYR A 62 -4.92 9.43 -4.42
C TYR A 62 -4.37 10.34 -5.53
N ASP A 63 -3.31 11.09 -5.22
CA ASP A 63 -2.54 11.88 -6.17
C ASP A 63 -1.10 11.34 -6.23
N PRO A 64 -0.66 10.72 -7.33
CA PRO A 64 0.70 10.21 -7.45
C PRO A 64 1.79 11.29 -7.38
N ASN A 65 1.45 12.56 -7.63
CA ASN A 65 2.40 13.67 -7.54
C ASN A 65 2.46 14.28 -6.14
N ASN A 66 1.52 13.91 -5.27
CA ASN A 66 1.44 14.40 -3.89
C ASN A 66 1.08 13.25 -2.96
N ILE A 67 2.08 12.43 -2.63
CA ILE A 67 1.93 11.36 -1.65
C ILE A 67 1.81 11.98 -0.26
N VAL A 68 0.72 11.62 0.43
CA VAL A 68 0.39 12.11 1.76
C VAL A 68 0.35 10.95 2.76
N PRO A 69 0.67 11.21 4.05
CA PRO A 69 0.52 10.20 5.09
C PRO A 69 -0.95 9.84 5.36
N PRO A 70 -1.23 8.66 5.96
CA PRO A 70 -2.58 8.27 6.32
C PRO A 70 -3.12 9.10 7.50
N ASN A 71 -4.43 9.33 7.50
CA ASN A 71 -5.17 9.86 8.64
C ASN A 71 -5.16 8.89 9.82
N CYS A 72 -5.42 7.61 9.52
CA CYS A 72 -5.50 6.55 10.50
C CYS A 72 -4.90 5.28 9.91
N PHE A 73 -4.15 4.54 10.71
CA PHE A 73 -3.58 3.28 10.28
C PHE A 73 -3.57 2.25 11.40
N ALA A 74 -3.52 0.97 11.01
CA ALA A 74 -3.40 -0.17 11.89
C ALA A 74 -2.55 -1.25 11.21
N LEU A 75 -1.76 -1.98 11.99
CA LEU A 75 -0.86 -3.03 11.53
C LEU A 75 -0.75 -4.14 12.57
N GLY A 76 -0.65 -5.39 12.12
CA GLY A 76 -0.45 -6.52 13.02
C GLY A 76 -0.66 -7.89 12.39
N ASN A 77 -0.32 -8.93 13.17
CA ASN A 77 -0.38 -10.35 12.80
C ASN A 77 -1.78 -10.94 13.03
N VAL A 78 -2.82 -10.14 12.85
CA VAL A 78 -4.22 -10.52 13.00
C VAL A 78 -4.97 -10.16 11.73
N LYS A 79 -6.18 -10.70 11.55
CA LYS A 79 -7.00 -10.38 10.38
C LYS A 79 -7.28 -8.87 10.34
N ASN A 80 -7.44 -8.31 9.14
CA ASN A 80 -7.69 -6.87 8.97
C ASN A 80 -8.86 -6.32 9.82
N GLU A 81 -9.88 -7.13 10.13
CA GLU A 81 -11.02 -6.70 10.97
C GLU A 81 -10.68 -6.68 12.47
N GLU A 82 -9.71 -7.47 12.91
CA GLU A 82 -9.27 -7.60 14.30
C GLU A 82 -8.17 -6.58 14.66
N LEU A 83 -7.72 -5.80 13.67
CA LEU A 83 -6.75 -4.74 13.89
C LEU A 83 -7.29 -3.64 14.81
N VAL A 84 -6.38 -3.07 15.60
CA VAL A 84 -6.58 -1.89 16.44
C VAL A 84 -5.76 -0.75 15.84
N PRO A 85 -6.35 0.43 15.58
CA PRO A 85 -5.62 1.60 15.13
C PRO A 85 -4.45 1.95 16.06
N SER A 86 -3.32 2.36 15.48
CA SER A 86 -2.19 2.85 16.27
C SER A 86 -2.53 4.18 16.92
N ASP A 87 -2.07 4.38 18.16
CA ASP A 87 -2.16 5.65 18.88
C ASP A 87 -1.39 6.78 18.17
N ASN A 88 -0.44 6.43 17.28
CA ASN A 88 0.28 7.39 16.44
C ASN A 88 -0.53 7.84 15.21
N SER A 89 -1.77 7.37 15.03
CA SER A 89 -2.67 7.86 13.98
C SER A 89 -3.05 9.33 14.23
N PRO A 90 -2.75 10.27 13.32
CA PRO A 90 -3.04 11.69 13.51
C PRO A 90 -4.54 12.03 13.63
N ASP A 91 -5.39 11.25 12.96
CA ASP A 91 -6.82 11.48 12.81
C ASP A 91 -7.55 10.13 12.88
N LEU A 92 -7.72 9.63 14.11
CA LEU A 92 -8.37 8.34 14.41
C LEU A 92 -9.81 8.30 13.89
N GLN A 93 -10.12 7.31 13.06
CA GLN A 93 -11.45 7.15 12.46
C GLN A 93 -12.41 6.27 13.26
N ALA A 94 -11.88 5.44 14.16
CA ALA A 94 -12.68 4.53 14.97
C ALA A 94 -12.93 5.14 16.35
N GLU A 95 -14.15 5.61 16.60
CA GLU A 95 -14.56 6.16 17.91
C GLU A 95 -14.38 5.17 19.08
N HIS A 96 -14.25 3.86 18.79
CA HIS A 96 -14.14 2.78 19.78
C HIS A 96 -12.86 1.93 19.63
N GLY A 97 -11.82 2.47 18.99
CA GLY A 97 -10.48 1.86 19.03
C GLY A 97 -10.35 0.48 18.38
N ASN A 98 -11.22 0.09 17.44
CA ASN A 98 -11.05 -1.14 16.67
C ASN A 98 -11.48 -0.97 15.22
N CYS A 99 -10.81 -1.68 14.30
CA CYS A 99 -11.11 -1.61 12.88
C CYS A 99 -12.43 -2.31 12.52
N LYS A 100 -12.90 -3.28 13.31
CA LYS A 100 -14.12 -4.06 13.03
C LYS A 100 -15.37 -3.18 12.92
N THR A 101 -15.53 -2.23 13.83
CA THR A 101 -16.72 -1.36 13.91
C THR A 101 -16.48 0.02 13.29
N CYS A 102 -15.33 0.25 12.66
CA CYS A 102 -15.00 1.54 12.06
C CYS A 102 -15.86 1.82 10.82
N TRP A 103 -16.41 3.04 10.72
CA TRP A 103 -17.21 3.47 9.57
C TRP A 103 -16.45 3.30 8.25
N ALA A 104 -15.15 3.62 8.25
CA ALA A 104 -14.31 3.55 7.07
C ALA A 104 -14.03 2.10 6.63
N ASN A 105 -14.19 1.12 7.51
CA ASN A 105 -14.03 -0.30 7.18
C ASN A 105 -15.36 -0.96 6.76
N ALA A 106 -16.48 -0.23 6.78
CA ALA A 106 -17.76 -0.75 6.30
C ALA A 106 -17.79 -0.82 4.76
N PHE A 107 -18.45 -1.84 4.19
CA PHE A 107 -18.71 -1.87 2.75
C PHE A 107 -19.58 -0.69 2.32
N LYS A 108 -19.34 -0.18 1.11
CA LYS A 108 -19.97 1.02 0.53
C LYS A 108 -19.62 2.34 1.22
N SER A 109 -18.64 2.35 2.13
CA SER A 109 -18.10 3.59 2.71
C SER A 109 -17.17 4.35 1.76
N ALA A 110 -16.61 3.68 0.75
CA ALA A 110 -15.78 4.34 -0.25
C ALA A 110 -16.55 5.42 -1.02
N GLU A 111 -15.87 6.47 -1.47
CA GLU A 111 -16.46 7.58 -2.23
C GLU A 111 -17.18 7.11 -3.51
N ASN A 112 -16.72 6.00 -4.12
CA ASN A 112 -17.32 5.40 -5.30
C ASN A 112 -18.55 4.50 -4.99
N GLY A 113 -18.92 4.33 -3.73
CA GLY A 113 -20.07 3.54 -3.28
C GLY A 113 -19.93 2.03 -3.42
N SER A 114 -18.79 1.50 -3.88
CA SER A 114 -18.61 0.07 -4.22
C SER A 114 -17.50 -0.64 -3.43
N GLY A 115 -16.89 0.01 -2.46
CA GLY A 115 -15.83 -0.56 -1.62
C GLY A 115 -15.79 -0.02 -0.20
N LYS A 116 -14.69 -0.28 0.49
CA LYS A 116 -14.38 0.28 1.81
C LYS A 116 -13.53 1.55 1.65
N ALA A 117 -13.77 2.58 2.45
CA ALA A 117 -12.97 3.80 2.44
C ALA A 117 -11.56 3.57 3.00
N CYS A 118 -11.45 2.72 4.03
CA CYS A 118 -10.18 2.29 4.58
C CYS A 118 -9.56 1.25 3.65
N LYS A 119 -8.35 1.55 3.16
CA LYS A 119 -7.58 0.65 2.30
C LYS A 119 -7.08 -0.52 3.15
N GLN A 120 -7.38 -1.73 2.69
CA GLN A 120 -6.88 -2.96 3.28
C GLN A 120 -5.77 -3.52 2.39
N SER A 121 -4.68 -3.94 3.02
CA SER A 121 -3.55 -4.61 2.37
C SER A 121 -2.88 -5.59 3.32
N VAL A 122 -1.95 -6.37 2.79
CA VAL A 122 -1.00 -7.16 3.55
C VAL A 122 0.41 -6.70 3.14
N LYS A 123 1.29 -6.50 4.12
CA LYS A 123 2.73 -6.31 3.87
C LYS A 123 3.42 -7.67 4.04
N LEU A 124 4.23 -8.05 3.08
CA LEU A 124 5.05 -9.26 3.09
C LEU A 124 6.51 -8.87 3.32
N ALA A 125 7.23 -9.67 4.11
CA ALA A 125 8.69 -9.67 4.13
C ALA A 125 9.18 -10.84 3.28
N ILE A 126 9.85 -10.50 2.19
CA ILE A 126 10.31 -11.45 1.18
C ILE A 126 11.82 -11.56 1.27
N LEU A 127 12.33 -12.76 1.44
CA LEU A 127 13.75 -13.05 1.26
C LEU A 127 13.99 -13.31 -0.23
N THR A 128 14.78 -12.46 -0.87
CA THR A 128 15.15 -12.57 -2.28
C THR A 128 16.32 -13.53 -2.48
N ASP A 129 16.62 -13.84 -3.74
CA ASP A 129 17.78 -14.66 -4.14
C ASP A 129 19.12 -14.02 -3.76
N THR A 130 19.17 -12.69 -3.63
CA THR A 130 20.32 -11.95 -3.08
C THR A 130 20.56 -12.19 -1.59
N GLY A 131 19.61 -12.83 -0.89
CA GLY A 131 19.67 -13.06 0.56
C GLY A 131 19.23 -11.87 1.42
N GLU A 132 18.69 -10.83 0.79
CA GLU A 132 18.18 -9.63 1.45
C GLU A 132 16.68 -9.72 1.72
N LEU A 133 16.22 -9.10 2.82
CA LEU A 133 14.80 -8.94 3.09
C LEU A 133 14.25 -7.70 2.39
N GLN A 134 13.15 -7.89 1.66
CA GLN A 134 12.45 -6.86 0.92
C GLN A 134 10.98 -6.84 1.29
N ARG A 135 10.37 -5.65 1.39
CA ARG A 135 8.93 -5.55 1.61
C ARG A 135 8.18 -5.62 0.28
N LEU A 136 7.05 -6.32 0.25
CA LEU A 136 6.10 -6.29 -0.87
C LEU A 136 4.68 -6.09 -0.33
N GLY A 137 3.89 -5.21 -0.97
CA GLY A 137 2.49 -5.00 -0.62
C GLY A 137 1.54 -5.83 -1.48
N ILE A 138 0.63 -6.59 -0.85
CA ILE A 138 -0.53 -7.17 -1.51
C ILE A 138 -1.72 -6.22 -1.32
N SER A 139 -2.23 -5.70 -2.44
CA SER A 139 -3.40 -4.80 -2.45
C SER A 139 -4.70 -5.53 -2.16
N SER A 140 -5.76 -4.78 -1.88
CA SER A 140 -7.11 -5.30 -1.59
C SER A 140 -7.62 -6.31 -2.62
N THR A 141 -7.26 -6.13 -3.90
CA THR A 141 -7.66 -7.04 -5.00
C THR A 141 -6.93 -8.38 -4.97
N GLY A 142 -5.79 -8.48 -4.29
CA GLY A 142 -5.00 -9.71 -4.15
C GLY A 142 -5.22 -10.46 -2.83
N LEU A 143 -5.83 -9.84 -1.82
CA LEU A 143 -5.93 -10.41 -0.46
C LEU A 143 -6.58 -11.80 -0.41
N LYS A 144 -7.69 -11.99 -1.14
CA LYS A 144 -8.38 -13.28 -1.17
C LYS A 144 -7.51 -14.37 -1.81
N ALA A 145 -6.83 -14.07 -2.91
CA ALA A 145 -5.95 -15.01 -3.59
C ALA A 145 -4.74 -15.36 -2.73
N PHE A 146 -4.13 -14.36 -2.06
CA PHE A 146 -3.04 -14.58 -1.12
C PHE A 146 -3.46 -15.49 0.05
N GLY A 147 -4.62 -15.26 0.65
CA GLY A 147 -5.14 -16.12 1.72
C GLY A 147 -5.51 -17.53 1.27
N ILE A 148 -5.81 -17.75 -0.01
CA ILE A 148 -5.94 -19.10 -0.59
C ILE A 148 -4.55 -19.73 -0.70
N TYR A 149 -3.59 -19.04 -1.33
CA TYR A 149 -2.22 -19.51 -1.49
C TYR A 149 -1.58 -19.96 -0.17
N VAL A 150 -1.67 -19.14 0.89
CA VAL A 150 -1.09 -19.48 2.20
C VAL A 150 -1.70 -20.76 2.78
N ARG A 151 -3.02 -20.95 2.61
CA ARG A 151 -3.70 -22.18 3.05
C ARG A 151 -3.27 -23.38 2.23
N ASP A 152 -3.23 -23.24 0.91
CA ASP A 152 -2.83 -24.32 0.01
C ASP A 152 -1.39 -24.78 0.27
N VAL A 153 -0.48 -23.85 0.62
CA VAL A 153 0.89 -24.18 1.04
C VAL A 153 0.90 -25.03 2.32
N MET A 154 0.15 -24.61 3.35
CA MET A 154 0.06 -25.37 4.60
C MET A 154 -0.56 -26.75 4.39
N ASP A 155 -1.64 -26.83 3.60
CA ASP A 155 -2.39 -28.06 3.38
C ASP A 155 -1.62 -29.05 2.48
N SER A 156 -0.89 -28.56 1.47
CA SER A 156 -0.21 -29.41 0.49
C SER A 156 1.21 -29.81 0.92
N PHE A 157 1.93 -28.93 1.61
CA PHE A 157 3.35 -29.13 1.96
C PHE A 157 3.58 -29.30 3.46
N GLY A 158 2.57 -29.07 4.32
CA GLY A 158 2.71 -29.20 5.76
C GLY A 158 3.67 -28.19 6.39
N THR A 159 3.94 -27.07 5.70
CA THR A 159 4.85 -26.02 6.15
C THR A 159 4.19 -24.64 6.01
N PRO A 160 4.54 -23.65 6.85
CA PRO A 160 4.17 -22.26 6.61
C PRO A 160 4.85 -21.70 5.34
N PRO A 161 4.44 -20.50 4.87
CA PRO A 161 4.98 -19.86 3.68
C PRO A 161 6.51 -19.71 3.64
N TYR A 162 7.18 -19.58 4.80
CA TYR A 162 8.64 -19.48 4.85
C TYR A 162 9.37 -20.79 4.52
N GLY A 163 8.66 -21.91 4.38
CA GLY A 163 9.23 -23.19 3.97
C GLY A 163 9.07 -23.51 2.48
N VAL A 164 8.59 -22.55 1.68
CA VAL A 164 8.52 -22.69 0.22
C VAL A 164 9.11 -21.47 -0.48
N MET A 165 9.76 -21.70 -1.60
CA MET A 165 10.03 -20.67 -2.60
C MET A 165 8.72 -20.35 -3.34
N THR A 166 8.39 -19.08 -3.44
CA THR A 166 7.16 -18.58 -4.07
C THR A 166 7.49 -17.84 -5.35
N THR A 167 6.69 -18.03 -6.41
CA THR A 167 6.73 -17.16 -7.59
C THR A 167 5.67 -16.06 -7.46
N PHE A 168 6.06 -14.81 -7.69
CA PHE A 168 5.19 -13.65 -7.68
C PHE A 168 4.91 -13.21 -9.11
N VAL A 169 3.62 -13.09 -9.45
CA VAL A 169 3.15 -12.68 -10.78
C VAL A 169 2.01 -11.69 -10.66
N PHE A 170 1.55 -11.15 -11.78
CA PHE A 170 0.33 -10.33 -11.85
C PHE A 170 -0.85 -11.15 -12.38
N ASP A 171 -2.05 -10.83 -11.91
CA ASP A 171 -3.28 -11.36 -12.49
C ASP A 171 -3.48 -10.83 -13.92
N GLU A 172 -3.45 -11.73 -14.90
CA GLU A 172 -3.70 -11.41 -16.29
C GLU A 172 -5.14 -10.94 -16.53
N GLY A 173 -6.10 -11.44 -15.74
CA GLY A 173 -7.51 -11.09 -15.84
C GLY A 173 -7.89 -9.79 -15.13
N SER A 174 -6.97 -9.18 -14.36
CA SER A 174 -7.23 -7.92 -13.66
C SER A 174 -6.74 -6.73 -14.47
N GLU A 175 -7.54 -5.67 -14.57
CA GLU A 175 -7.07 -4.38 -15.10
C GLU A 175 -6.06 -3.69 -14.15
N TYR A 176 -6.11 -4.02 -12.86
CA TYR A 176 -5.20 -3.50 -11.86
C TYR A 176 -3.94 -4.36 -11.75
N ALA A 177 -2.85 -3.77 -11.26
CA ALA A 177 -1.64 -4.50 -10.88
C ALA A 177 -1.88 -5.33 -9.60
N SER A 178 -2.62 -6.43 -9.75
CA SER A 178 -2.99 -7.34 -8.66
C SER A 178 -2.02 -8.49 -8.59
N VAL A 179 -1.23 -8.56 -7.51
CA VAL A 179 -0.20 -9.59 -7.31
C VAL A 179 -0.84 -10.96 -6.99
N ARG A 180 -0.26 -12.03 -7.51
CA ARG A 180 -0.56 -13.42 -7.21
C ARG A 180 0.71 -14.11 -6.71
N CYS A 181 0.54 -15.06 -5.79
CA CYS A 181 1.58 -15.96 -5.32
C CYS A 181 1.24 -17.34 -5.88
N VAL A 182 2.19 -17.96 -6.59
CA VAL A 182 1.99 -19.21 -7.33
C VAL A 182 3.24 -20.09 -7.24
N ASP A 183 3.14 -21.31 -7.77
CA ASP A 183 4.23 -22.28 -7.92
C ASP A 183 5.09 -22.47 -6.66
N PRO A 184 4.48 -22.86 -5.52
CA PRO A 184 5.24 -23.14 -4.31
C PRO A 184 6.18 -24.33 -4.54
N LEU A 185 7.47 -24.12 -4.25
CA LEU A 185 8.49 -25.17 -4.29
C LEU A 185 9.08 -25.34 -2.89
N GLN A 186 9.05 -26.56 -2.36
CA GLN A 186 9.58 -26.86 -1.04
C GLN A 186 11.07 -26.54 -0.95
N LEU A 187 11.47 -25.85 0.12
CA LEU A 187 12.87 -25.55 0.40
C LEU A 187 13.60 -26.79 0.91
N ASP A 188 14.90 -26.85 0.66
CA ASP A 188 15.77 -27.80 1.35
C ASP A 188 16.03 -27.38 2.82
N ASP A 189 16.65 -28.27 3.59
CA ASP A 189 16.87 -28.05 5.03
C ASP A 189 17.75 -26.82 5.33
N GLU A 190 18.72 -26.51 4.47
CA GLU A 190 19.63 -25.38 4.63
C GLU A 190 18.90 -24.06 4.37
N GLN A 191 18.16 -24.00 3.26
CA GLN A 191 17.30 -22.88 2.90
C GLN A 191 16.24 -22.61 3.96
N LEU A 192 15.60 -23.68 4.47
CA LEU A 192 14.59 -23.58 5.51
C LEU A 192 15.19 -23.03 6.82
N ALA A 193 16.36 -23.53 7.23
CA ALA A 193 17.04 -23.04 8.42
C ALA A 193 17.42 -21.55 8.28
N TYR A 194 17.90 -21.14 7.11
CA TYR A 194 18.21 -19.75 6.84
C TYR A 194 16.94 -18.87 6.85
N ALA A 195 15.88 -19.26 6.16
CA ALA A 195 14.60 -18.55 6.16
C ALA A 195 14.02 -18.41 7.58
N PHE A 196 14.10 -19.47 8.39
CA PHE A 196 13.65 -19.47 9.78
C PHE A 196 14.42 -18.46 10.64
N SER A 197 15.73 -18.30 10.39
CA SER A 197 16.57 -17.34 11.12
C SER A 197 16.18 -15.88 10.86
N LYS A 198 15.51 -15.60 9.74
CA LYS A 198 15.10 -14.25 9.31
C LYS A 198 13.77 -13.77 9.90
N ARG A 199 13.03 -14.62 10.63
CA ARG A 199 11.66 -14.29 11.07
C ARG A 199 11.56 -13.08 11.98
N GLN A 200 12.47 -12.93 12.94
CA GLN A 200 12.43 -11.76 13.84
C GLN A 200 12.74 -10.47 13.09
N GLU A 201 13.77 -10.48 12.24
CA GLU A 201 14.14 -9.34 11.39
C GLU A 201 13.00 -8.95 10.45
N ALA A 202 12.31 -9.95 9.87
CA ALA A 202 11.13 -9.75 9.03
C ALA A 202 9.97 -9.12 9.81
N LEU A 203 9.67 -9.61 11.02
CA LEU A 203 8.59 -9.06 11.84
C LEU A 203 8.88 -7.61 12.23
N ASP A 204 10.10 -7.32 12.69
CA ASP A 204 10.52 -5.97 13.05
C ASP A 204 10.40 -5.01 11.85
N MET A 205 10.80 -5.46 10.66
CA MET A 205 10.65 -4.72 9.40
C MET A 205 9.18 -4.42 9.04
N LEU A 206 8.28 -5.37 9.29
CA LEU A 206 6.87 -5.25 8.92
C LEU A 206 6.06 -4.40 9.89
N MET A 207 6.43 -4.41 11.16
CA MET A 207 5.79 -3.63 12.24
C MET A 207 6.21 -2.16 12.25
N VAL A 208 7.10 -1.74 11.35
CA VAL A 208 7.41 -0.31 11.15
C VAL A 208 6.14 0.43 10.68
N GLU A 209 5.75 1.39 11.50
CA GLU A 209 4.59 2.25 11.25
C GLU A 209 4.85 3.25 10.11
N PRO A 210 3.80 3.71 9.41
CA PRO A 210 3.94 4.81 8.45
C PRO A 210 4.47 6.08 9.13
N ASP A 211 5.34 6.80 8.43
CA ASP A 211 5.71 8.15 8.84
C ASP A 211 4.53 9.11 8.60
N VAL A 212 4.12 9.80 9.66
CA VAL A 212 3.02 10.77 9.67
C VAL A 212 3.47 12.20 9.96
N SER A 213 4.78 12.45 9.97
CA SER A 213 5.37 13.76 10.28
C SER A 213 4.88 14.88 9.37
N GLU A 214 4.58 14.59 8.11
CA GLU A 214 4.09 15.55 7.12
C GLU A 214 2.54 15.71 7.11
N PHE A 215 1.82 15.10 8.05
CA PHE A 215 0.35 15.06 8.03
C PHE A 215 -0.28 16.45 8.15
N GLU A 216 0.19 17.26 9.10
CA GLU A 216 -0.31 18.62 9.30
C GLU A 216 -0.14 19.49 8.04
N GLU A 217 1.04 19.42 7.41
CA GLU A 217 1.36 20.23 6.24
C GLU A 217 0.60 19.76 4.99
N LYS A 218 0.59 18.46 4.72
CA LYS A 218 0.06 17.94 3.46
C LYS A 218 -1.43 17.67 3.48
N VAL A 219 -1.99 17.32 4.65
CA VAL A 219 -3.37 16.86 4.79
C VAL A 219 -4.23 17.95 5.43
N VAL A 220 -3.87 18.39 6.65
CA VAL A 220 -4.67 19.38 7.39
C VAL A 220 -4.68 20.75 6.69
N ALA A 221 -3.54 21.23 6.20
CA ALA A 221 -3.48 22.50 5.48
C ALA A 221 -4.29 22.46 4.16
N ALA A 222 -4.28 21.33 3.45
CA ALA A 222 -5.07 21.14 2.24
C ALA A 222 -6.58 21.13 2.54
N ARG A 223 -6.99 20.48 3.64
CA ARG A 223 -8.38 20.46 4.14
C ARG A 223 -8.91 21.86 4.45
N ASN A 224 -8.06 22.69 5.06
CA ASN A 224 -8.43 24.04 5.51
C ASN A 224 -8.34 25.11 4.41
N LYS A 225 -7.82 24.78 3.21
CA LYS A 225 -7.72 25.74 2.11
C LYS A 225 -9.14 26.12 1.64
N PRO A 226 -9.51 27.41 1.63
CA PRO A 226 -10.85 27.82 1.19
C PRO A 226 -11.07 27.39 -0.26
N LYS A 227 -12.09 26.56 -0.49
CA LYS A 227 -12.52 26.18 -1.84
C LYS A 227 -12.92 27.47 -2.56
N GLY A 228 -12.11 27.88 -3.52
CA GLY A 228 -12.34 29.11 -4.29
C GLY A 228 -13.79 29.15 -4.76
N ARG A 229 -14.47 30.26 -4.45
CA ARG A 229 -15.84 30.52 -4.89
C ARG A 229 -15.84 30.39 -6.42
N ALA A 230 -16.52 29.38 -6.96
CA ALA A 230 -16.73 29.28 -8.40
C ALA A 230 -17.30 30.62 -8.88
N ALA A 231 -16.60 31.29 -9.78
CA ALA A 231 -17.08 32.52 -10.39
C ALA A 231 -18.46 32.23 -10.98
N ALA A 232 -19.49 32.91 -10.46
CA ALA A 232 -20.85 32.79 -10.96
C ALA A 232 -20.83 33.14 -12.45
N THR A 233 -21.08 32.15 -13.30
CA THR A 233 -21.28 32.33 -14.73
C THR A 233 -22.41 33.33 -14.91
N ALA A 234 -22.14 34.45 -15.56
CA ALA A 234 -23.12 35.48 -15.86
C ALA A 234 -24.33 34.87 -16.61
N PRO A 235 -25.57 35.31 -16.32
CA PRO A 235 -26.74 34.77 -16.98
C PRO A 235 -26.73 35.14 -18.47
N ALA A 236 -27.03 34.15 -19.32
CA ALA A 236 -27.12 34.31 -20.77
C ALA A 236 -28.15 35.40 -21.17
N PRO A 237 -27.89 36.20 -22.21
CA PRO A 237 -28.82 37.21 -22.67
C PRO A 237 -30.10 36.58 -23.22
N LYS A 238 -31.26 37.04 -22.72
CA LYS A 238 -32.59 36.63 -23.17
C LYS A 238 -32.76 36.95 -24.66
N GLY A 239 -33.02 35.92 -25.47
CA GLY A 239 -33.34 36.05 -26.89
C GLY A 239 -34.54 36.97 -27.13
N ARG A 240 -34.40 37.86 -28.10
CA ARG A 240 -35.48 38.73 -28.60
C ARG A 240 -36.59 37.87 -29.21
N ALA A 241 -37.81 38.12 -28.76
CA ALA A 241 -39.03 37.57 -29.31
C ALA A 241 -39.22 37.96 -30.78
N ALA A 242 -39.40 36.97 -31.66
CA ALA A 242 -39.91 37.17 -33.00
C ALA A 242 -41.44 37.38 -32.91
N THR A 243 -41.89 38.62 -32.99
CA THR A 243 -43.30 38.96 -33.17
C THR A 243 -43.70 38.63 -34.61
N GLY A 244 -44.56 37.62 -34.76
CA GLY A 244 -45.29 37.39 -36.00
C GLY A 244 -46.25 38.55 -36.31
N ARG A 245 -46.39 38.86 -37.59
CA ARG A 245 -47.50 39.63 -38.14
C ARG A 245 -48.00 38.91 -39.39
N ARG A 246 -49.27 38.51 -39.36
CA ARG A 246 -50.07 38.01 -40.48
C ARG A 246 -50.84 39.17 -41.13
N ALA A 247 -51.24 38.93 -42.38
CA ALA A 247 -52.17 39.66 -43.27
C ALA A 247 -51.58 40.91 -43.96
N ALA A 248 -51.82 41.15 -45.26
CA ALA A 248 -52.82 40.60 -46.19
C ALA A 248 -52.19 40.05 -47.48
#